data_AF-A0A6P0VTI0-F1
#
_entry.id   AF-A0A6P0VTI0-F1
#
_cell.length_a   1.000
_cell.length_b   1.000
_cell.length_c   1.000
_cell.angle_alpha   90.00
_cell.angle_beta   90.00
_cell.angle_gamma   90.00
#
_symmetry.space_group_name_H-M   'P 1'
#
loop_
_entity.id
_entity.type
_entity.pdbx_description
1 polymer ?
#
loop_
_entity_poly.entity_id
_entity_poly.type
_entity_poly.pdbx_seq_one_letter_code
_entity_poly.pdbx_strand_id
1 'polypeptide(L)' 'VQLEPKLKYQLNSMGLVKVNGNRVRPRCNLYSHYFKKHL' A
#
# COMPACT_ATOMS: atom_id res chain seq x y z
N VAL A 1 -5.04 -3.89 5.42
CA VAL A 1 -6.10 -3.74 4.40
C VAL A 1 -5.86 -4.71 3.25
N GLN A 2 -6.91 -5.42 2.82
CA GLN A 2 -6.88 -6.21 1.60
C GLN A 2 -7.17 -5.23 0.45
N LEU A 3 -6.16 -4.96 -0.37
CA LEU A 3 -6.27 -4.11 -1.55
C LEU A 3 -6.52 -4.99 -2.76
N GLU A 4 -7.37 -4.52 -3.68
CA GLU A 4 -7.56 -5.19 -4.96
C GLU A 4 -6.21 -5.44 -5.66
N PRO A 5 -6.04 -6.58 -6.35
CA PRO A 5 -4.76 -6.98 -6.93
C PRO A 5 -4.16 -5.90 -7.86
N LYS A 6 -5.01 -5.25 -8.66
CA LYS A 6 -4.62 -4.18 -9.59
C LYS A 6 -4.05 -2.96 -8.85
N LEU A 7 -4.79 -2.46 -7.86
CA LEU A 7 -4.39 -1.31 -7.05
C LEU A 7 -3.10 -1.60 -6.28
N LYS A 8 -3.00 -2.81 -5.71
CA LYS A 8 -1.82 -3.29 -5.00
C LYS A 8 -0.56 -3.29 -5.88
N TYR A 9 -0.67 -3.76 -7.13
CA TYR A 9 0.46 -3.78 -8.06
C TYR A 9 0.88 -2.37 -8.48
N GLN A 10 -0.08 -1.48 -8.73
CA GLN A 10 0.19 -0.07 -9.05
C GLN A 10 0.90 0.64 -7.91
N LEU A 11 0.39 0.53 -6.68
CA LEU A 11 1.00 1.15 -5.49
C LEU A 11 2.42 0.63 -5.22
N ASN A 12 2.68 -0.65 -5.50
CA ASN A 12 4.00 -1.25 -5.36
C ASN A 12 4.97 -0.78 -6.46
N SER A 13 4.50 -0.69 -7.71
CA SER A 13 5.29 -0.17 -8.85
C SER A 13 5.68 1.29 -8.64
N MET A 14 4.77 2.11 -8.08
CA MET A 14 5.05 3.49 -7.69
C MET A 14 5.96 3.61 -6.46
N GLY A 15 6.31 2.50 -5.80
CA GLY A 15 7.16 2.52 -4.61
C GLY A 15 6.51 3.14 -3.37
N LEU A 16 5.18 3.18 -3.31
CA LEU A 16 4.42 3.74 -2.18
C LEU A 16 4.20 2.71 -1.07
N VAL A 17 4.03 1.45 -1.48
CA VAL A 17 3.79 0.31 -0.59
C VAL A 17 4.75 -0.83 -0.91
N LYS A 18 4.94 -1.71 0.07
CA LYS A 18 5.61 -3.00 -0.05
C LYS A 18 4.55 -4.08 0.08
N VAL A 19 4.51 -4.96 -0.89
CA VAL A 19 3.65 -6.15 -0.87
C VAL A 19 4.39 -7.29 -0.16
N ASN A 20 3.73 -7.95 0.79
CA ASN A 20 4.22 -9.17 1.41
C ASN A 20 3.08 -10.22 1.46
N GLY A 21 3.08 -11.15 0.49
CA GLY A 21 1.97 -12.08 0.28
C GLY A 21 0.66 -11.33 0.07
N ASN A 22 -0.38 -11.62 0.86
CA ASN A 22 -1.67 -10.91 0.83
C ASN A 22 -1.69 -9.58 1.61
N ARG A 23 -0.61 -9.22 2.30
CA ARG A 23 -0.52 -7.99 3.08
C ARG A 23 0.18 -6.89 2.30
N VAL A 24 -0.26 -5.66 2.52
CA VAL A 24 0.34 -4.44 1.97
C VAL A 24 0.80 -3.58 3.13
N ARG A 25 2.05 -3.12 3.09
CA ARG A 25 2.62 -2.22 4.09
C ARG A 25 3.11 -0.94 3.41
N PRO A 26 2.74 0.26 3.89
CA PRO A 26 3.32 1.51 3.40
C PRO A 26 4.83 1.52 3.62
N ARG A 27 5.58 2.09 2.66
CA ARG A 27 7.06 2.14 2.74
C ARG A 27 7.58 3.19 3.71
N CYS A 28 6.79 4.21 4.01
CA CYS A 28 7.17 5.29 4.92
C CYS A 28 5.98 5.77 5.75
N ASN A 29 6.29 6.50 6.83
CA ASN A 29 5.28 6.99 7.77
C ASN A 29 4.28 7.94 7.09
N LEU A 30 4.72 8.76 6.13
CA LEU A 30 3.84 9.64 5.36
C LEU A 30 2.71 8.86 4.69
N TYR A 31 3.04 7.83 3.91
CA TYR A 31 2.04 6.98 3.26
C TYR A 31 1.24 6.15 4.26
N SER A 32 1.84 5.78 5.39
CA SER A 32 1.11 5.12 6.47
C SER A 32 0.00 6.01 7.04
N HIS A 33 0.27 7.28 7.28
CA HIS A 33 -0.74 8.24 7.74
C HIS A 33 -1.77 8.55 6.65
N TYR A 34 -1.34 8.74 5.41
CA TYR A 34 -2.22 8.98 4.27
C TYR A 34 -3.20 7.82 4.08
N PHE A 35 -2.71 6.59 3.96
CA PHE A 35 -3.55 5.42 3.77
C PHE A 35 -4.45 5.13 4.97
N LYS A 36 -4.00 5.35 6.21
CA LYS A 36 -4.87 5.19 7.39
C LYS A 36 -6.04 6.19 7.42
N LYS A 37 -5.90 7.35 6.81
CA LYS A 37 -6.93 8.38 6.76
C LYS A 37 -7.90 8.22 5.57
N HIS A 38 -7.46 7.57 4.50
CA HIS A 38 -8.16 7.51 3.21
C HIS A 38 -8.57 6.10 2.74
N LEU A 39 -8.11 5.03 3.40
CA LEU A 39 -8.50 3.62 3.15
C LEU A 39 -9.12 3.01 4.41
#